data_AF-A0A7X0E6G6-F1
#
_entry.id   AF-A0A7X0E6G6-F1
#
_cell.length_a   1.000
_cell.length_b   1.000
_cell.length_c   1.000
_cell.angle_alpha   90.00
_cell.angle_beta   90.00
_cell.angle_gamma   90.00
#
_symmetry.space_group_name_H-M   'P 1'
#
loop_
_entity.id
_entity.type
_entity.pdbx_description
1 polymer ?
#
loop_
_entity_poly.entity_id
_entity_poly.type
_entity_poly.pdbx_seq_one_letter_code
_entity_poly.pdbx_strand_id
1 'polypeptide(L)' 'MAQKPPVVYAPRGVVRKQIALRLLAPELAKHESLAEQTGSSSASFARQMYLRGIKSYERAVAVHHAACGMNTTTGVNNA' A
#
# COMPACT_ATOMS: atom_id res chain seq x y z
N MET A 1 10.76 -48.15 -3.12
CA MET A 1 9.50 -47.36 -3.19
C MET A 1 9.89 -45.90 -3.32
N ALA A 2 9.58 -45.23 -4.42
CA ALA A 2 9.93 -43.82 -4.62
C ALA A 2 8.95 -42.93 -3.83
N GLN A 3 9.45 -42.18 -2.84
CA GLN A 3 8.65 -41.19 -2.11
C GLN A 3 8.25 -40.06 -3.08
N LYS A 4 6.94 -39.91 -3.31
CA LYS A 4 6.37 -38.83 -4.11
C LYS A 4 6.65 -37.50 -3.39
N PRO A 5 7.14 -36.45 -4.07
CA PRO A 5 7.41 -35.18 -3.43
C PRO A 5 6.12 -34.57 -2.86
N PRO A 6 6.18 -33.87 -1.72
CA PRO A 6 5.02 -33.28 -1.09
C PRO A 6 4.36 -32.25 -2.00
N VAL A 7 3.04 -32.35 -2.16
CA VAL A 7 2.25 -31.41 -2.96
C VAL A 7 2.10 -30.11 -2.18
N VAL A 8 2.79 -29.06 -2.63
CA VAL A 8 2.64 -27.70 -2.06
C VAL A 8 1.45 -27.03 -2.73
N TYR A 9 0.37 -26.84 -1.97
CA TYR A 9 -0.76 -26.04 -2.43
C TYR A 9 -0.48 -24.56 -2.22
N ALA A 10 -0.52 -23.77 -3.30
CA ALA A 10 -0.55 -22.33 -3.17
C ALA A 10 -1.82 -21.91 -2.40
N PRO A 11 -1.75 -20.92 -1.48
CA PRO A 11 -2.90 -20.45 -0.73
C PRO A 11 -4.03 -19.98 -1.68
N ARG A 12 -5.28 -20.27 -1.34
CA ARG A 12 -6.43 -19.88 -2.16
C ARG A 12 -6.54 -18.34 -2.20
N GLY A 13 -6.67 -17.76 -3.39
CA GLY A 13 -6.86 -16.32 -3.58
C GLY A 13 -5.60 -15.48 -3.85
N VAL A 14 -4.41 -16.08 -4.00
CA VAL A 14 -3.27 -15.32 -4.54
C VAL A 14 -3.55 -14.91 -5.98
N VAL A 15 -3.55 -13.59 -6.22
CA VAL A 15 -3.59 -13.03 -7.57
C VAL A 15 -2.34 -13.52 -8.30
N ARG A 16 -2.54 -14.45 -9.25
CA ARG A 16 -1.46 -14.98 -10.11
C ARG A 16 -1.02 -14.00 -11.19
N LYS A 17 -1.73 -12.89 -11.35
CA LYS A 17 -1.45 -11.88 -12.36
C LYS A 17 -0.33 -10.98 -11.87
N GLN A 18 0.75 -10.93 -12.63
CA GLN A 18 1.85 -10.01 -12.38
C GLN A 18 1.34 -8.56 -12.55
N ILE A 19 1.68 -7.71 -11.58
CA ILE A 19 1.37 -6.27 -11.63
C ILE A 19 2.65 -5.55 -12.02
N ALA A 20 2.63 -4.87 -13.15
CA ALA A 20 3.77 -4.07 -13.61
C ALA A 20 3.73 -2.68 -12.98
N LEU A 21 4.80 -2.30 -12.29
CA LEU A 21 4.99 -0.93 -11.81
C LEU A 21 5.52 -0.09 -12.97
N ARG A 22 4.75 0.93 -13.38
CA ARG A 22 5.14 1.85 -14.44
C ARG A 22 5.85 3.05 -13.81
N LEU A 23 7.12 2.85 -13.51
CA LEU A 23 8.01 3.89 -12.97
C LEU A 23 8.92 4.41 -14.09
N LEU A 24 9.31 5.68 -14.00
CA LEU A 24 10.38 6.19 -14.86
C LEU A 24 11.71 5.54 -14.44
N ALA A 25 12.66 5.44 -15.37
CA ALA A 25 13.99 4.87 -15.09
C ALA A 25 14.66 5.40 -13.81
N PRO A 26 14.71 6.72 -13.52
CA PRO A 26 15.31 7.23 -12.28
C PRO A 26 14.51 6.85 -11.02
N GLU A 27 13.18 6.72 -11.12
CA GLU A 27 12.33 6.32 -10.00
C GLU A 27 12.49 4.83 -9.69
N LEU A 28 12.62 4.02 -10.74
CA LEU A 28 12.89 2.59 -10.63
C LEU A 28 14.24 2.33 -9.94
N ALA A 29 15.29 3.04 -10.36
CA ALA A 29 16.61 2.92 -9.72
C ALA A 29 16.57 3.28 -8.23
N LYS A 30 15.86 4.35 -7.86
CA LYS A 30 15.66 4.74 -6.45
C LYS A 30 14.87 3.68 -5.69
N HIS A 31 13.81 3.16 -6.29
CA HIS A 31 12.98 2.13 -5.68
C HIS A 31 13.79 0.86 -5.39
N GLU A 32 14.61 0.39 -6.33
CA GLU A 32 15.46 -0.78 -6.14
C GLU A 32 16.51 -0.56 -5.05
N SER A 33 17.18 0.60 -5.06
CA SER A 33 18.14 0.96 -4.01
C SER A 33 17.52 0.95 -2.61
N LEU A 34 16.31 1.49 -2.45
CA LEU A 34 15.60 1.48 -1.17
C LEU A 34 15.12 0.07 -0.77
N ALA A 35 14.70 -0.75 -1.74
CA ALA A 35 14.34 -2.14 -1.48
C ALA A 35 15.54 -2.95 -0.97
N GLU A 36 16.72 -2.76 -1.58
CA GLU A 36 17.97 -3.38 -1.13
C GLU A 36 18.36 -2.94 0.28
N GLN A 37 18.30 -1.64 0.59
CA GLN A 37 18.60 -1.11 1.94
C GLN A 37 17.68 -1.69 3.03
N THR A 38 16.43 -2.03 2.67
CA THR A 38 15.46 -2.63 3.58
C THR A 38 15.51 -4.16 3.61
N GLY A 39 16.44 -4.78 2.89
CA GLY A 39 16.58 -6.24 2.80
C GLY A 39 15.33 -6.93 2.21
N SER A 40 14.54 -6.20 1.43
CA SER A 40 13.26 -6.66 0.91
C SER A 40 13.32 -6.81 -0.60
N SER A 41 12.55 -7.75 -1.16
CA SER A 41 12.39 -7.81 -2.62
C SER A 41 11.68 -6.55 -3.12
N SER A 42 12.00 -6.13 -4.34
CA SER A 42 11.38 -4.98 -5.02
C SER A 42 9.83 -5.04 -4.96
N ALA A 43 9.25 -6.20 -5.26
CA ALA A 43 7.79 -6.39 -5.17
C ALA A 43 7.22 -6.29 -3.74
N SER A 44 7.95 -6.81 -2.75
CA SER A 44 7.53 -6.72 -1.34
C SER A 44 7.60 -5.26 -0.86
N PHE A 45 8.68 -4.57 -1.19
CA PHE A 45 8.88 -3.17 -0.85
C PHE A 45 7.79 -2.27 -1.46
N ALA A 46 7.50 -2.43 -2.75
CA ALA A 46 6.41 -1.73 -3.43
C ALA A 46 5.06 -1.95 -2.73
N ARG A 47 4.76 -3.20 -2.36
CA ARG A 47 3.52 -3.55 -1.65
C ARG A 47 3.46 -2.89 -0.28
N GLN A 48 4.55 -2.87 0.47
CA GLN A 48 4.61 -2.20 1.78
C GLN A 48 4.38 -0.69 1.65
N MET A 49 5.02 -0.04 0.68
CA MET A 49 4.84 1.38 0.39
C MET A 49 3.38 1.70 0.06
N TYR A 50 2.76 0.91 -0.81
CA TYR A 50 1.34 1.06 -1.16
C TYR A 50 0.42 0.95 0.06
N LEU A 51 0.60 -0.09 0.88
CA LEU A 51 -0.23 -0.30 2.08
C LEU A 51 -0.04 0.80 3.12
N ARG A 52 1.19 1.32 3.28
CA ARG A 52 1.46 2.48 4.14
C ARG A 52 0.79 3.74 3.61
N GLY A 53 0.79 3.93 2.29
CA GLY A 53 0.09 5.03 1.62
C GLY A 53 -1.41 5.01 1.90
N ILE A 54 -2.07 3.85 1.77
CA ILE A 54 -3.50 3.70 2.10
C ILE A 54 -3.77 4.10 3.55
N LYS A 55 -3.01 3.55 4.51
CA LYS A 55 -3.21 3.86 5.94
C LYS A 55 -3.03 5.35 6.24
N SER A 56 -2.05 5.98 5.61
CA SER A 56 -1.82 7.43 5.75
C SER A 56 -2.98 8.23 5.18
N TYR A 57 -3.48 7.83 4.00
CA TYR A 57 -4.62 8.46 3.35
C TYR A 57 -5.90 8.33 4.19
N GLU A 58 -6.24 7.14 4.68
CA GLU A 58 -7.40 6.92 5.55
C GLU A 58 -7.36 7.81 6.80
N ARG A 59 -6.18 7.94 7.41
CA ARG A 59 -5.98 8.84 8.56
C ARG A 59 -6.18 10.30 8.18
N ALA A 60 -5.66 10.73 7.04
CA ALA A 60 -5.80 12.11 6.56
C ALA A 60 -7.26 12.45 6.22
N VAL A 61 -7.98 11.52 5.59
CA VAL A 61 -9.40 11.63 5.26
C VAL A 61 -10.24 11.77 6.53
N ALA A 62 -10.00 10.95 7.55
CA ALA A 62 -10.69 11.06 8.83
C ALA A 62 -10.50 12.45 9.48
N VAL A 63 -9.28 12.97 9.47
CA VAL A 63 -8.98 14.32 9.99
C VAL A 63 -9.66 15.41 9.15
N HIS A 64 -9.64 15.29 7.83
CA HIS A 64 -10.29 16.24 6.93
C HIS A 64 -11.82 16.29 7.15
N HIS A 65 -12.48 15.13 7.26
CA HIS A 65 -13.91 15.08 7.57
C HIS A 65 -14.24 15.68 8.94
N ALA A 66 -13.41 15.43 9.96
CA ALA A 66 -13.58 16.04 11.28
C ALA A 66 -13.46 17.58 11.23
N ALA A 67 -12.49 18.10 10.48
CA ALA A 67 -12.30 19.54 10.31
C ALA A 67 -13.46 20.21 9.55
N CYS A 68 -14.00 19.55 8.50
CA CYS A 68 -15.17 20.04 7.78
C CYS A 68 -16.45 20.05 8.65
N GLY A 69 -16.62 19.05 9.52
CA GLY A 69 -17.76 19.02 10.47
C GLY A 69 -17.74 20.17 11.47
N MET A 70 -16.56 20.53 11.99
CA MET A 70 -16.40 21.66 12.93
C MET A 70 -16.71 23.03 12.32
N ASN A 71 -16.51 23.21 11.01
CA ASN A 71 -16.83 24.47 10.32
C ASN A 71 -18.32 24.68 10.06
N THR A 72 -19.18 23.68 10.30
CA THR A 72 -20.64 23.81 10.11
C THR A 72 -21.40 24.16 11.40
N THR A 73 -20.76 24.08 12.57
CA THR A 73 -21.38 24.45 13.85
C THR A 73 -21.32 25.95 14.17
N THR A 74 -20.58 26.74 13.40
CA THR A 74 -20.64 28.22 13.47
C THR A 74 -21.78 28.74 12.58
N GLY A 75 -22.98 28.17 12.79
CA GLY A 75 -24.23 28.81 12.42
C GLY A 75 -24.30 30.12 13.19
N VAL A 76 -23.97 31.19 12.48
CA VAL A 76 -24.24 32.59 12.81
C VAL A 76 -25.67 32.70 13.33
N ASN A 77 -25.83 32.76 14.66
CA ASN A 77 -27.07 33.22 15.26
C ASN A 77 -27.11 34.74 15.09
N ASN A 78 -27.64 35.18 13.94
CA ASN A 78 -28.31 36.46 13.84
C ASN A 78 -29.68 36.29 14.52
N ALA A 79 -29.79 36.69 15.78
CA ALA A 79 -31.06 36.97 16.45
C ALA A 79 -30.82 37.98 17.57
#